data_AF-A0A397UPH7-F1
#
_entry.id   AF-A0A397UPH7-F1
#
_cell.length_a   1.000
_cell.length_b   1.000
_cell.length_c   1.000
_cell.angle_alpha   90.00
_cell.angle_beta   90.00
_cell.angle_gamma   90.00
#
_symmetry.space_group_name_H-M   'P 1'
#
loop_
_entity.id
_entity.type
_entity.pdbx_description
1 polymer ?
#
loop_
_entity_poly.entity_id
_entity_poly.type
_entity_poly.pdbx_seq_one_letter_code
_entity_poly.pdbx_strand_id
1 'polypeptide(L)'
;MYCEIMEAFSEQNVLLYRAIKKLSSLVKIAPTWIDCCVKSCCAFTGNLKDLEECPVCGEERYKRSSKKKVSLKKMAFFPLKDRFIIQYQNPNRSLELQYRANYIMNQEYLQYGDIFDGRRYQELVEKGHFTDYHDIALTASLDGY
;
A
#
# COMPACT_ATOMS: atom_id res chain seq x y z
N MET A 1 2.44 7.33 15.21
CA MET A 1 1.54 6.29 14.65
C MET A 1 1.08 5.19 15.62
N TYR A 2 1.92 4.29 16.19
CA TYR A 2 1.40 3.29 17.17
C TYR A 2 0.89 3.95 18.46
N CYS A 3 1.63 4.92 18.99
CA CYS A 3 1.22 5.67 20.18
C CYS A 3 -0.09 6.45 19.97
N GLU A 4 -0.22 7.16 18.85
CA GLU A 4 -1.44 7.92 18.50
C GLU A 4 -2.68 7.02 18.36
N ILE A 5 -2.52 5.83 17.76
CA ILE A 5 -3.61 4.84 17.68
C ILE A 5 -3.99 4.38 19.09
N MET A 6 -2.99 4.08 19.94
CA MET A 6 -3.25 3.62 21.31
C MET A 6 -3.87 4.72 22.18
N GLU A 7 -3.49 5.99 21.99
CA GLU A 7 -4.10 7.16 22.64
C GLU A 7 -5.57 7.28 22.25
N ALA A 8 -5.89 7.29 20.95
CA ALA A 8 -7.28 7.37 20.47
C ALA A 8 -8.17 6.21 20.95
N PHE A 9 -7.62 4.99 21.09
CA PHE A 9 -8.36 3.84 21.63
C PHE A 9 -8.47 3.86 23.16
N SER A 10 -7.48 4.43 23.87
CA SER A 10 -7.50 4.55 25.33
C SER A 10 -8.58 5.52 25.81
N GLU A 11 -8.86 6.58 25.04
CA GLU A 11 -9.92 7.55 25.37
C GLU A 11 -11.33 6.96 25.31
N GLN A 12 -11.56 5.92 24.50
CA GLN A 12 -12.89 5.33 24.31
C GLN A 12 -13.18 4.12 25.21
N ASN A 13 -12.26 3.72 26.11
CA ASN A 13 -12.35 2.49 26.92
C ASN A 13 -12.64 1.21 26.09
N VAL A 14 -12.25 1.18 24.82
CA VAL A 14 -12.43 0.02 23.94
C VAL A 14 -11.15 -0.79 23.94
N LEU A 15 -11.22 -2.03 24.44
CA LEU A 15 -10.13 -2.99 24.31
C LEU A 15 -9.73 -3.13 22.83
N LEU A 16 -8.44 -2.98 22.53
CA LEU A 16 -7.87 -3.12 21.19
C LEU A 16 -8.34 -4.41 20.49
N TYR A 17 -8.45 -5.50 21.24
CA TYR A 17 -9.01 -6.77 20.76
C TYR A 17 -10.43 -6.63 20.20
N ARG A 18 -11.32 -5.91 20.91
CA ARG A 18 -12.71 -5.69 20.47
C ARG A 18 -12.77 -4.81 19.23
N ALA A 19 -11.93 -3.78 19.16
CA ALA A 19 -11.82 -2.91 17.99
C ALA A 19 -11.35 -3.71 16.76
N ILE A 20 -10.27 -4.49 16.89
CA ILE A 20 -9.76 -5.36 15.82
C ILE A 20 -10.85 -6.35 15.38
N LYS A 21 -11.49 -7.05 16.32
CA LYS A 21 -12.56 -8.02 16.01
C LYS A 21 -13.74 -7.37 15.28
N LYS A 22 -14.14 -6.17 15.71
CA LYS A 22 -15.22 -5.41 15.06
C LYS A 22 -14.80 -4.96 13.66
N LEU A 23 -13.60 -4.38 13.50
CA LEU A 23 -13.06 -3.99 12.20
C LEU A 23 -12.95 -5.17 11.24
N SER A 24 -12.44 -6.32 11.70
CA SER A 24 -12.39 -7.54 10.88
C SER A 24 -13.77 -8.05 10.47
N SER A 25 -14.83 -7.77 11.26
CA SER A 25 -16.20 -8.12 10.89
C SER A 25 -16.81 -7.18 9.84
N LEU A 26 -16.33 -5.93 9.78
CA LEU A 26 -16.83 -4.89 8.86
C LEU A 26 -16.05 -4.87 7.55
N VAL A 27 -14.73 -5.01 7.63
CA VAL A 27 -13.81 -4.94 6.50
C VAL A 27 -13.25 -6.34 6.25
N LYS A 28 -13.67 -6.94 5.13
CA LYS A 28 -13.21 -8.26 4.70
C LYS A 28 -11.82 -8.21 4.05
N ILE A 29 -10.88 -7.48 4.66
CA ILE A 29 -9.48 -7.43 4.20
C ILE A 29 -8.56 -7.91 5.32
N ALA A 30 -7.61 -8.76 4.96
CA ALA A 30 -6.60 -9.27 5.88
C ALA A 30 -5.21 -8.83 5.40
N PRO A 31 -4.31 -8.48 6.33
CA PRO A 31 -2.94 -8.18 5.95
C PRO A 31 -2.21 -9.47 5.55
N THR A 32 -1.42 -9.36 4.48
CA THR A 32 -0.33 -10.29 4.21
C THR A 32 0.87 -9.86 5.05
N TRP A 33 1.38 -10.75 5.89
CA TRP A 33 2.57 -10.46 6.70
C TRP A 33 3.83 -10.71 5.89
N ILE A 34 4.62 -9.66 5.70
CA ILE A 34 5.88 -9.71 4.97
C ILE A 34 7.03 -9.62 5.96
N ASP A 35 7.99 -10.53 5.86
CA ASP A 35 9.22 -10.46 6.65
C ASP A 35 10.10 -9.32 6.13
N CYS A 36 10.66 -8.53 7.04
CA CYS A 36 11.55 -7.42 6.71
C CYS A 36 12.84 -7.48 7.53
N CYS A 37 13.89 -6.86 7.02
CA CYS A 37 15.10 -6.62 7.80
C CYS A 37 14.75 -5.78 9.04
N VAL A 38 15.36 -6.09 10.20
CA VAL A 38 15.13 -5.35 11.44
C VAL A 38 15.41 -3.85 11.30
N LYS A 39 16.44 -3.49 10.51
CA LYS A 39 16.83 -2.12 10.13
C LYS A 39 16.04 -1.53 8.95
N SER A 40 14.96 -2.20 8.51
CA SER A 40 14.11 -1.78 7.37
C SER A 40 14.81 -1.65 6.02
N CYS A 41 16.02 -2.20 5.83
CA CYS A 41 16.75 -2.07 4.56
C CYS A 41 16.05 -2.76 3.38
N CYS A 42 15.36 -3.87 3.63
CA CYS A 42 14.64 -4.62 2.61
C CYS A 42 13.44 -5.38 3.18
N ALA A 43 12.49 -5.70 2.30
CA ALA A 43 11.50 -6.73 2.51
C ALA A 43 11.98 -8.04 1.86
N PHE A 44 11.81 -9.17 2.54
CA PHE A 44 12.21 -10.49 2.03
C PHE A 44 11.13 -11.06 1.10
N THR A 45 10.98 -10.43 -0.07
CA THR A 45 10.02 -10.80 -1.11
C THR A 45 10.72 -10.94 -2.47
N GLY A 46 10.03 -11.50 -3.46
CA GLY A 46 10.58 -11.66 -4.81
C GLY A 46 11.91 -12.42 -4.80
N ASN A 47 12.97 -11.80 -5.34
CA ASN A 47 14.30 -12.38 -5.40
C ASN A 47 14.98 -12.53 -4.02
N LEU A 48 14.48 -11.84 -2.99
CA LEU A 48 15.01 -11.89 -1.62
C LEU A 48 14.26 -12.90 -0.74
N LYS A 49 13.23 -13.58 -1.27
CA LYS A 49 12.30 -14.40 -0.48
C LYS A 49 12.96 -15.56 0.26
N ASP A 50 14.07 -16.09 -0.27
CA ASP A 50 14.76 -17.27 0.26
C ASP A 50 16.01 -16.90 1.09
N LEU A 51 16.33 -15.61 1.19
CA LEU A 51 17.46 -15.14 1.99
C LEU A 51 17.14 -15.22 3.49
N GLU A 52 18.15 -15.62 4.26
CA GLU A 52 18.12 -15.68 5.72
C GLU A 52 18.81 -14.48 6.38
N GLU A 53 19.57 -13.71 5.61
CA GLU A 53 20.27 -12.50 6.06
C GLU A 53 20.00 -11.35 5.09
N CYS A 54 20.01 -10.13 5.62
CA CYS A 54 19.81 -8.92 4.83
C CYS A 54 21.03 -8.69 3.91
N PRO A 55 20.85 -8.59 2.58
CA PRO A 55 21.97 -8.38 1.66
C PRO A 55 22.62 -6.99 1.79
N VAL A 56 21.96 -6.04 2.47
CA VAL A 56 22.45 -4.67 2.65
C VAL A 56 23.25 -4.50 3.93
N CYS A 57 22.79 -5.07 5.05
CA CYS A 57 23.36 -4.82 6.37
C CYS A 57 23.77 -6.07 7.14
N GLY A 58 23.61 -7.27 6.57
CA GLY A 58 24.00 -8.54 7.17
C GLY A 58 23.15 -9.01 8.35
N GLU A 59 22.13 -8.24 8.76
CA GLU A 59 21.26 -8.65 9.86
C GLU A 59 20.46 -9.89 9.52
N GLU A 60 20.33 -10.78 10.49
CA GLU A 60 19.53 -11.99 10.35
C GLU A 60 18.06 -11.65 10.13
N ARG A 61 17.39 -12.51 9.35
CA ARG A 61 15.95 -12.46 9.15
C ARG A 61 15.20 -13.12 10.30
N TYR A 62 15.74 -14.20 10.87
CA TYR A 62 15.04 -15.06 11.83
C TYR A 62 15.71 -15.06 13.20
N LYS A 63 14.94 -15.40 14.24
CA LYS A 63 15.46 -15.57 15.61
C LYS A 63 16.30 -16.84 15.73
N ARG A 64 17.57 -16.73 16.15
CA ARG A 64 18.53 -17.85 16.33
C ARG A 64 18.01 -19.04 17.14
N SER A 65 17.27 -18.79 18.22
CA SER A 65 16.89 -19.85 19.19
C SER A 65 15.52 -20.49 18.93
N SER A 66 14.89 -20.21 17.79
CA SER A 66 13.54 -20.69 17.52
C SER A 66 13.56 -22.00 16.72
N LYS A 67 12.95 -23.07 17.28
CA LYS A 67 12.73 -24.36 16.56
C LYS A 67 11.95 -24.19 15.26
N LYS A 68 11.32 -23.03 15.05
CA LYS A 68 10.58 -22.63 13.86
C LYS A 68 11.17 -21.31 13.38
N LYS A 69 11.29 -21.11 12.07
CA LYS A 69 11.73 -19.83 11.48
C LYS A 69 10.77 -18.70 11.83
N VAL A 70 11.08 -17.93 12.87
CA VAL A 70 10.30 -16.76 13.32
C VAL A 70 11.06 -15.50 12.91
N SER A 71 10.48 -14.70 12.02
CA SER A 71 11.08 -13.45 11.57
C SER A 71 11.29 -12.46 12.72
N LEU A 72 12.40 -11.73 12.67
CA LEU A 72 12.76 -10.68 13.62
C LEU A 72 11.89 -9.43 13.44
N LYS A 73 11.44 -9.15 12.21
CA LYS A 73 10.51 -8.04 11.91
C LYS A 73 9.53 -8.44 10.81
N LYS A 74 8.27 -8.03 10.98
CA LYS A 74 7.22 -8.20 9.99
C LYS A 74 6.50 -6.88 9.74
N MET A 75 6.09 -6.67 8.50
CA MET A 75 5.24 -5.57 8.07
C MET A 75 3.91 -6.13 7.60
N ALA A 76 2.81 -5.45 7.94
CA ALA A 76 1.51 -5.74 7.39
C ALA A 76 1.39 -5.10 6.00
N PHE A 77 1.11 -5.90 4.98
CA PHE A 77 0.82 -5.43 3.63
C PHE A 77 -0.62 -5.77 3.26
N PHE A 78 -1.41 -4.76 2.92
CA PHE A 78 -2.77 -4.95 2.40
C PHE A 78 -2.72 -5.03 0.87
N PRO A 79 -3.07 -6.18 0.25
CA PRO A 79 -3.00 -6.33 -1.19
C PRO A 79 -3.77 -5.23 -1.92
N LEU A 80 -3.15 -4.67 -2.96
CA LEU A 80 -3.76 -3.61 -3.78
C LEU A 80 -5.12 -4.03 -4.35
N LYS A 81 -5.21 -5.26 -4.85
CA LYS A 81 -6.45 -5.82 -5.42
C LYS A 81 -7.61 -5.73 -4.43
N ASP A 82 -7.41 -6.18 -3.19
CA ASP A 82 -8.48 -6.19 -2.18
C ASP A 82 -8.89 -4.77 -1.80
N ARG A 83 -7.92 -3.85 -1.73
CA ARG A 83 -8.20 -2.41 -1.51
C ARG A 83 -9.08 -1.83 -2.63
N PHE A 84 -8.76 -2.14 -3.89
CA PHE A 84 -9.56 -1.66 -5.02
C PHE A 84 -10.96 -2.24 -5.03
N ILE A 85 -11.12 -3.56 -4.80
CA ILE A 85 -12.44 -4.19 -4.71
C ILE A 85 -13.32 -3.46 -3.70
N ILE A 86 -12.78 -3.15 -2.52
CA ILE A 86 -13.53 -2.43 -1.47
C ILE A 86 -13.90 -1.01 -1.93
N GLN A 87 -12.99 -0.28 -2.59
CA GLN A 87 -13.29 1.06 -3.05
C GLN A 87 -14.35 1.07 -4.17
N TYR A 88 -14.28 0.14 -5.12
CA TYR A 88 -15.25 0.04 -6.21
C TYR A 88 -16.62 -0.51 -5.78
N GLN A 89 -16.70 -1.25 -4.66
CA GLN A 89 -17.98 -1.67 -4.08
C GLN A 89 -18.82 -0.51 -3.53
N ASN A 90 -18.21 0.63 -3.24
CA ASN A 90 -18.92 1.83 -2.82
C ASN A 90 -19.25 2.69 -4.06
N PRO A 91 -20.54 2.95 -4.37
CA PRO A 91 -20.91 3.69 -5.59
C PRO A 91 -20.31 5.09 -5.67
N ASN A 92 -20.30 5.85 -4.57
CA ASN A 92 -19.75 7.20 -4.55
C ASN A 92 -18.23 7.19 -4.79
N ARG A 93 -17.51 6.30 -4.11
CA ARG A 93 -16.06 6.13 -4.32
C ARG A 93 -15.76 5.62 -5.74
N SER A 94 -16.57 4.73 -6.28
CA SER A 94 -16.42 4.25 -7.64
C SER A 94 -16.55 5.38 -8.67
N LEU A 95 -17.40 6.39 -8.42
CA LEU A 95 -17.51 7.57 -9.28
C LEU A 95 -16.27 8.47 -9.15
N GLU A 96 -15.79 8.71 -7.92
CA GLU A 96 -14.57 9.48 -7.69
C GLU A 96 -13.33 8.86 -8.36
N LEU A 97 -13.23 7.52 -8.38
CA LEU A 97 -12.12 6.82 -9.04
C LEU A 97 -12.09 6.99 -10.56
N GLN A 98 -13.18 7.46 -11.18
CA GLN A 98 -13.21 7.81 -12.61
C GLN A 98 -12.53 9.15 -12.91
N TYR A 99 -12.02 9.86 -11.90
CA TYR A 99 -11.32 11.14 -12.07
C TYR A 99 -10.27 11.11 -13.18
N ARG A 100 -9.45 10.04 -13.25
CA ARG A 100 -8.46 9.85 -14.34
C ARG A 100 -9.09 9.90 -15.73
N ALA A 101 -10.18 9.16 -15.92
CA ALA A 101 -10.84 9.04 -17.22
C ALA A 101 -11.60 10.32 -17.62
N ASN A 102 -12.08 11.06 -16.61
CA ASN A 102 -12.84 12.30 -16.79
C ASN A 102 -11.96 13.57 -16.71
N TYR A 103 -10.66 13.42 -16.46
CA TYR A 103 -9.75 14.54 -16.35
C TYR A 103 -9.61 15.26 -17.70
N ILE A 104 -9.82 16.57 -17.68
CA ILE A 104 -9.62 17.45 -18.83
C ILE A 104 -8.58 18.48 -18.41
N MET A 105 -7.50 18.56 -19.17
CA MET A 105 -6.43 19.54 -18.93
C MET A 105 -7.00 20.96 -18.96
N ASN A 106 -6.84 21.69 -17.87
CA ASN A 106 -7.25 23.10 -17.82
C ASN A 106 -6.20 23.95 -18.55
N GLN A 107 -6.63 24.63 -19.61
CA GLN A 107 -5.79 25.48 -20.47
C GLN A 107 -5.24 26.73 -19.75
N GLU A 108 -5.74 27.07 -18.56
CA GLU A 108 -5.24 28.19 -17.74
C GLU A 108 -3.88 27.88 -17.07
N TYR A 109 -3.54 26.60 -16.87
CA TYR A 109 -2.22 26.23 -16.35
C TYR A 109 -1.24 26.12 -17.50
N LEU A 110 -0.18 26.93 -17.46
CA LEU A 110 0.79 27.09 -18.55
C LEU A 110 1.57 25.82 -18.95
N GLN A 111 1.42 24.67 -18.25
CA GLN A 111 2.02 23.41 -18.73
C GLN A 111 1.53 22.09 -18.09
N TYR A 112 1.22 22.06 -16.78
CA TYR A 112 0.81 20.85 -16.07
C TYR A 112 -0.25 21.19 -15.01
N GLY A 113 -1.46 20.65 -15.15
CA GLY A 113 -2.54 20.76 -14.17
C GLY A 113 -2.64 19.54 -13.25
N ASP A 114 -2.23 18.35 -13.72
CA ASP A 114 -2.22 17.11 -12.92
C ASP A 114 -1.10 16.16 -13.39
N ILE A 115 -0.89 15.05 -12.68
CA ILE A 115 0.03 13.97 -13.06
C ILE A 115 -0.31 13.37 -14.43
N PHE A 116 -1.56 13.49 -14.88
CA PHE A 116 -2.03 12.99 -16.17
C PHE A 116 -1.52 13.84 -17.34
N ASP A 117 -1.11 15.09 -17.11
CA ASP A 117 -0.46 15.91 -18.15
C ASP A 117 1.00 15.52 -18.36
N GLY A 118 1.56 14.72 -17.44
CA GLY A 118 2.93 14.24 -17.52
C GLY A 118 3.19 13.41 -18.78
N ARG A 119 4.28 13.72 -19.49
CA ARG A 119 4.74 13.00 -20.69
C ARG A 119 4.65 11.48 -20.56
N ARG A 120 5.08 10.94 -19.41
CA ARG A 120 5.09 9.48 -19.19
C ARG A 120 3.70 8.87 -19.18
N TYR A 121 2.71 9.56 -18.62
CA TYR A 121 1.33 9.10 -18.63
C TYR A 121 0.76 9.14 -20.06
N GLN A 122 0.98 10.25 -20.78
CA GLN A 122 0.54 10.40 -22.17
C GLN A 122 1.11 9.31 -23.10
N GLU A 123 2.41 9.01 -22.98
CA GLU A 123 3.04 7.90 -23.71
C GLU A 123 2.38 6.53 -23.42
N LEU A 124 1.88 6.30 -22.21
CA LEU A 124 1.19 5.05 -21.84
C LEU A 124 -0.24 5.02 -22.40
N VAL A 125 -0.92 6.16 -22.44
CA VAL A 125 -2.24 6.31 -23.08
C VAL A 125 -2.14 6.03 -24.58
N GLU A 126 -1.16 6.62 -25.26
CA GLU A 126 -0.91 6.39 -26.70
C GLU A 126 -0.61 4.92 -27.03
N LYS A 127 0.01 4.19 -26.09
CA LYS A 127 0.26 2.74 -26.21
C LYS A 127 -0.95 1.86 -25.89
N GLY A 128 -2.10 2.45 -25.54
CA GLY A 128 -3.32 1.71 -25.23
C GLY A 128 -3.34 1.06 -23.85
N HIS A 129 -2.59 1.57 -22.87
CA HIS A 129 -2.62 1.04 -21.50
C HIS A 129 -3.79 1.56 -20.65
N PHE A 130 -4.54 2.56 -21.14
CA PHE A 130 -5.66 3.20 -20.44
C PHE A 130 -6.86 3.35 -21.37
N THR A 131 -7.47 2.24 -21.77
CA THR A 131 -8.59 2.20 -22.72
C THR A 131 -9.95 2.13 -22.05
N ASP A 132 -10.01 1.63 -20.81
CA ASP A 132 -11.22 1.53 -20.00
C ASP A 132 -11.24 2.62 -18.92
N TYR A 133 -12.41 3.16 -18.62
CA TYR A 133 -12.53 4.22 -17.60
C TYR A 133 -12.24 3.71 -16.18
N HIS A 134 -12.27 2.40 -15.93
CA HIS A 134 -11.84 1.77 -14.69
C HIS A 134 -10.34 1.50 -14.62
N ASP A 135 -9.57 1.73 -15.70
CA ASP A 135 -8.12 1.53 -15.68
C ASP A 135 -7.48 2.45 -14.64
N ILE A 136 -6.62 1.87 -13.79
CA ILE A 136 -6.03 2.54 -12.63
C ILE A 136 -4.58 2.88 -12.93
N ALA A 137 -4.26 4.18 -12.85
CA ALA A 137 -2.88 4.65 -12.86
C ALA A 137 -2.33 4.64 -11.42
N LEU A 138 -1.25 3.90 -11.19
CA LEU A 138 -0.53 3.91 -9.91
C LEU A 138 0.78 4.68 -10.07
N THR A 139 0.94 5.74 -9.26
CA THR A 139 2.19 6.50 -9.17
C THR A 139 2.87 6.18 -7.85
N ALA A 140 4.19 6.00 -7.91
CA ALA A 140 5.03 5.89 -6.74
C ALA A 140 5.95 7.11 -6.71
N SER A 141 5.88 7.87 -5.62
CA SER A 141 6.84 8.91 -5.31
C SER A 141 7.65 8.46 -4.10
N LEU A 142 8.97 8.54 -4.23
CA LEU A 142 9.89 8.29 -3.13
C LEU A 142 10.53 9.65 -2.82
N ASP A 143 10.45 10.08 -1.56
CA ASP A 143 11.29 11.16 -1.09
C ASP A 143 12.74 10.66 -1.15
N GLY A 144 13.51 11.20 -2.09
CA GLY A 144 14.94 10.93 -2.13
C GLY A 144 15.56 11.41 -0.81
N TYR A 145 16.14 10.49 -0.05
CA TYR A 145 17.00 10.79 1.10
C TYR A 145 18.36 11.32 0.64
#